data_AF-A0AAV5PXL1-F1
#
_entry.id   AF-A0AAV5PXL1-F1
#
_cell.length_a   1.000
_cell.length_b   1.000
_cell.length_c   1.000
_cell.angle_alpha   90.00
_cell.angle_beta   90.00
_cell.angle_gamma   90.00
#
_symmetry.space_group_name_H-M   'P 1'
#
loop_
_entity.id
_entity.type
_entity.pdbx_description
1 polymer ?
#
loop_
_entity_poly.entity_id
_entity_poly.type
_entity_poly.pdbx_seq_one_letter_code
_entity_poly.pdbx_strand_id
1 'polypeptide(L)'
;MQVLRHIYNTFVPTEPVPFKAKADNSAYNSSNESSDDSNTEKINDGSSGEPTEIRRYCSFSTIDDLKSEGNDEVKTNLEVSHVLGLGMEDEIPPIDKFIQFCVDITGSMYTCLLIWAIIAVWIILGIIFKAPNNWQIIMQDGQSIQTYIWDTFLMRQQLDDTRKSLRIYGNLRSRSESLKILLAKAKSQSQANKNNLQLAAPLNPEQSSNSTFELSIERKKLNWFEKLSNFISKYLGSLAAIIIYWIGVFVWIGCGALTSATGNNPPYTGKFTGSNPQYGTFTNTWQMYINTAVALELLITSVFLENIRLRNNSVGRQKLQEFIEYDAKLELRLREITGYKGDNPAVVVYPCPREGIQKWISTYAGIVGNGLGLLITTCVFAAWLGVGDLMSWSDNWWLIIGTYTGLVGFIDGFVLREVYFCITNHEEKMYEIIIDESQNLMDLAGFDYHIKEQAKVEYHGFFTTLSLRISTFINDICSSKWSVVFSVIVVVGLIACASALKWSVTGQLIANTPTMIIEGFFLLILIQANNWADLKRNKTIYQLAKTRKMLFEYIETI
;
A
#
# COMPACT_ATOMS: atom_id res chain seq x y z
N MET A 1 26.23 -15.70 -3.40
CA MET A 1 25.30 -15.76 -4.55
C MET A 1 24.12 -16.71 -4.32
N GLN A 2 24.30 -17.95 -3.88
CA GLN A 2 23.18 -18.89 -3.63
C GLN A 2 22.23 -18.43 -2.51
N VAL A 3 22.76 -17.88 -1.41
CA VAL A 3 21.94 -17.29 -0.31
C VAL A 3 21.11 -16.10 -0.82
N LEU A 4 21.71 -15.20 -1.60
CA LEU A 4 21.00 -14.06 -2.22
C LEU A 4 19.94 -14.53 -3.24
N ARG A 5 20.18 -15.61 -3.96
CA ARG A 5 19.22 -16.21 -4.89
C ARG A 5 18.06 -16.88 -4.15
N HIS A 6 18.34 -17.53 -3.03
CA HIS A 6 17.34 -18.11 -2.16
C HIS A 6 16.49 -17.01 -1.52
N ILE A 7 17.12 -15.98 -0.94
CA ILE A 7 16.47 -14.75 -0.45
C ILE A 7 15.60 -14.12 -1.55
N TYR A 8 16.14 -13.95 -2.76
CA TYR A 8 15.41 -13.37 -3.89
C TYR A 8 14.16 -14.18 -4.27
N ASN A 9 14.31 -15.50 -4.45
CA ASN A 9 13.19 -16.37 -4.82
C ASN A 9 12.15 -16.51 -3.68
N THR A 10 12.57 -16.37 -2.42
CA THR A 10 11.67 -16.39 -1.26
C THR A 10 10.87 -15.09 -1.14
N PHE A 11 11.42 -13.94 -1.54
CA PHE A 11 10.79 -12.64 -1.26
C PHE A 11 10.12 -11.97 -2.47
N VAL A 12 10.53 -12.31 -3.69
CA VAL A 12 9.94 -11.79 -4.94
C VAL A 12 9.48 -12.98 -5.78
N PRO A 13 8.17 -13.28 -5.86
CA PRO A 13 7.69 -14.34 -6.74
C PRO A 13 8.03 -13.92 -8.18
N THR A 14 8.92 -14.67 -8.82
CA THR A 14 9.31 -14.46 -10.22
C THR A 14 8.64 -15.44 -11.17
N GLU A 15 7.98 -16.47 -10.63
CA GLU A 15 7.40 -17.54 -11.40
C GLU A 15 5.90 -17.30 -11.65
N PRO A 16 5.39 -17.65 -12.84
CA PRO A 16 3.96 -17.64 -13.11
C PRO A 16 3.23 -18.53 -12.11
N VAL A 17 2.17 -18.02 -11.50
CA VAL A 17 1.37 -18.77 -10.54
C VAL A 17 0.05 -19.17 -11.21
N PRO A 18 -0.27 -20.48 -11.32
CA PRO A 18 -1.57 -20.92 -11.77
C PRO A 18 -2.60 -20.69 -10.66
N PHE A 19 -3.71 -20.05 -11.01
CA PHE A 19 -4.85 -19.81 -10.12
C PHE A 19 -6.06 -20.55 -10.66
N LYS A 20 -6.84 -21.14 -9.75
CA LYS A 20 -8.10 -21.81 -10.08
C LYS A 20 -9.13 -21.42 -9.05
N ALA A 21 -10.16 -20.69 -9.47
CA ALA A 21 -11.26 -20.34 -8.57
C ALA A 21 -12.04 -21.61 -8.19
N LYS A 22 -12.54 -21.68 -6.96
CA LYS A 22 -13.44 -22.77 -6.57
C LYS A 22 -14.80 -22.57 -7.23
N ALA A 23 -15.37 -23.64 -7.79
CA ALA A 23 -16.75 -23.66 -8.26
C ALA A 23 -17.69 -23.64 -7.04
N ASP A 24 -18.65 -22.72 -7.02
CA ASP A 24 -19.67 -22.68 -5.99
C ASP A 24 -20.85 -23.59 -6.39
N ASN A 25 -20.96 -24.75 -5.71
CA ASN A 25 -21.94 -25.80 -5.99
C ASN A 25 -22.90 -26.03 -4.79
N SER A 26 -22.95 -25.09 -3.84
CA SER A 26 -23.53 -25.28 -2.50
C SER A 26 -25.04 -25.56 -2.45
N ALA A 27 -25.79 -25.38 -3.54
CA ALA A 27 -27.22 -25.76 -3.62
C ALA A 27 -27.47 -27.28 -3.71
N TYR A 28 -26.45 -28.11 -3.99
CA TYR A 28 -26.66 -29.55 -4.27
C TYR A 28 -26.28 -30.49 -3.12
N ASN A 29 -25.53 -30.02 -2.11
CA ASN A 29 -25.11 -30.88 -1.00
C ASN A 29 -26.16 -31.03 0.11
N SER A 30 -27.22 -30.21 0.11
CA SER A 30 -28.32 -30.32 1.08
C SER A 30 -29.35 -31.41 0.76
N SER A 31 -29.17 -32.15 -0.35
CA SER A 31 -30.14 -33.19 -0.79
C SER A 31 -29.58 -34.62 -0.82
N ASN A 32 -28.35 -34.86 -0.35
CA ASN A 32 -27.77 -36.22 -0.30
C ASN A 32 -27.12 -36.63 1.04
N GLU A 33 -27.22 -35.83 2.10
CA GLU A 33 -26.89 -36.26 3.46
C GLU A 33 -28.17 -36.58 4.24
N SER A 34 -28.82 -37.68 3.88
CA SER A 34 -29.85 -38.29 4.73
C SER A 34 -29.99 -39.79 4.49
N SER A 35 -28.89 -40.56 4.49
CA SER A 35 -28.95 -41.99 4.86
C SER A 35 -27.57 -42.54 5.19
N ASP A 36 -27.53 -43.33 6.27
CA ASP A 36 -26.55 -44.36 6.61
C ASP A 36 -25.25 -43.95 7.34
N ASP A 37 -25.44 -43.69 8.64
CA ASP A 37 -24.52 -44.16 9.69
C ASP A 37 -24.49 -45.70 9.73
N SER A 38 -23.31 -46.32 9.57
CA SER A 38 -22.72 -47.30 10.52
C SER A 38 -21.73 -48.29 9.89
N ASN A 39 -20.68 -48.57 10.68
CA ASN A 39 -19.80 -49.76 10.71
C ASN A 39 -18.45 -49.75 9.94
N THR A 40 -17.39 -49.47 10.71
CA THR A 40 -16.14 -50.25 10.91
C THR A 40 -15.68 -51.25 9.84
N GLU A 41 -14.42 -51.12 9.38
CA GLU A 41 -13.31 -52.03 9.75
C GLU A 41 -11.93 -51.60 9.21
N LYS A 42 -10.89 -51.93 9.99
CA LYS A 42 -9.45 -51.77 9.69
C LYS A 42 -8.97 -52.87 8.74
N ILE A 43 -8.19 -52.55 7.71
CA ILE A 43 -7.14 -53.44 7.17
C ILE A 43 -5.94 -52.60 6.69
N ASN A 44 -4.74 -52.96 7.17
CA ASN A 44 -3.43 -52.59 6.65
C ASN A 44 -3.05 -53.51 5.48
N ASP A 45 -2.44 -52.97 4.42
CA ASP A 45 -1.12 -53.44 3.93
C ASP A 45 -0.61 -52.66 2.70
N GLY A 46 0.66 -52.22 2.79
CA GLY A 46 1.71 -52.53 1.80
C GLY A 46 1.75 -51.87 0.41
N SER A 47 2.62 -50.86 0.29
CA SER A 47 3.59 -50.65 -0.83
C SER A 47 3.08 -50.27 -2.24
N SER A 48 3.36 -49.03 -2.68
CA SER A 48 4.46 -48.68 -3.61
C SER A 48 4.27 -47.23 -4.08
N GLY A 49 5.39 -46.54 -4.32
CA GLY A 49 5.45 -45.08 -4.36
C GLY A 49 5.06 -44.44 -5.70
N GLU A 50 4.33 -43.33 -5.58
CA GLU A 50 4.33 -42.20 -6.53
C GLU A 50 4.29 -40.90 -5.70
N PRO A 51 4.94 -39.81 -6.14
CA PRO A 51 5.03 -38.59 -5.36
C PRO A 51 3.67 -37.87 -5.38
N THR A 52 2.98 -37.91 -4.24
CA THR A 52 1.70 -37.23 -4.05
C THR A 52 1.89 -35.72 -4.15
N GLU A 53 1.51 -35.18 -5.29
CA GLU A 53 1.32 -33.75 -5.54
C GLU A 53 0.28 -33.22 -4.54
N ILE A 54 0.69 -32.33 -3.62
CA ILE A 54 -0.18 -31.76 -2.60
C ILE A 54 -1.17 -30.80 -3.29
N ARG A 55 -2.31 -31.33 -3.76
CA ARG A 55 -3.51 -30.55 -4.08
C ARG A 55 -4.17 -30.12 -2.78
N ARG A 56 -4.01 -28.85 -2.40
CA ARG A 56 -4.82 -28.24 -1.33
C ARG A 56 -6.01 -27.50 -1.93
N TYR A 57 -7.20 -27.83 -1.45
CA TYR A 57 -8.47 -27.23 -1.82
C TYR A 57 -8.91 -26.24 -0.73
N CYS A 58 -9.41 -25.06 -1.10
CA CYS A 58 -10.00 -24.09 -0.16
C CYS A 58 -11.48 -24.43 0.14
N SER A 59 -11.94 -24.20 1.37
CA SER A 59 -13.37 -24.25 1.75
C SER A 59 -13.97 -22.83 1.76
N PHE A 60 -15.30 -22.74 1.61
CA PHE A 60 -16.08 -21.51 1.76
C PHE A 60 -17.19 -21.84 2.74
N SER A 61 -17.35 -21.06 3.81
CA SER A 61 -18.43 -21.23 4.79
C SER A 61 -19.54 -20.20 4.51
N THR A 62 -20.78 -20.65 4.55
CA THR A 62 -22.00 -19.85 4.34
C THR A 62 -22.22 -18.84 5.48
N ILE A 63 -22.83 -17.69 5.16
CA ILE A 63 -22.87 -16.44 5.95
C ILE A 63 -23.97 -16.39 7.04
N ASP A 64 -24.70 -17.47 7.32
CA ASP A 64 -25.81 -17.41 8.30
C ASP A 64 -25.38 -17.53 9.79
N ASP A 65 -24.13 -17.87 10.09
CA ASP A 65 -23.72 -18.22 11.47
C ASP A 65 -22.96 -17.13 12.28
N LEU A 66 -22.73 -15.91 11.77
CA LEU A 66 -21.86 -14.94 12.46
C LEU A 66 -22.48 -13.56 12.68
N LYS A 67 -23.56 -13.53 13.47
CA LYS A 67 -24.04 -12.29 14.13
C LYS A 67 -23.93 -12.40 15.66
N SER A 68 -22.76 -12.12 16.23
CA SER A 68 -22.70 -11.49 17.56
C SER A 68 -21.37 -10.74 17.84
N GLU A 69 -21.59 -9.49 18.28
CA GLU A 69 -20.79 -8.66 19.21
C GLU A 69 -19.31 -8.34 18.91
N GLY A 70 -19.08 -7.06 18.60
CA GLY A 70 -18.30 -6.16 19.46
C GLY A 70 -16.77 -6.23 19.37
N ASN A 71 -16.19 -6.06 18.18
CA ASN A 71 -14.83 -5.50 17.98
C ASN A 71 -14.56 -5.34 16.46
N ASP A 72 -15.05 -4.24 15.89
CA ASP A 72 -15.43 -4.20 14.46
C ASP A 72 -14.29 -3.99 13.44
N GLU A 73 -13.08 -3.56 13.84
CA GLU A 73 -11.98 -3.31 12.87
C GLU A 73 -11.01 -4.49 12.70
N VAL A 74 -10.79 -5.29 13.75
CA VAL A 74 -9.87 -6.45 13.69
C VAL A 74 -10.61 -7.70 13.18
N LYS A 75 -11.88 -7.88 13.56
CA LYS A 75 -12.73 -8.98 13.06
C LYS A 75 -13.02 -8.86 11.57
N THR A 76 -13.28 -7.65 11.07
CA THR A 76 -13.56 -7.42 9.64
C THR A 76 -12.37 -7.83 8.76
N ASN A 77 -11.13 -7.54 9.13
CA ASN A 77 -9.97 -7.96 8.32
C ASN A 77 -9.78 -9.48 8.25
N LEU A 78 -10.12 -10.21 9.33
CA LEU A 78 -10.05 -11.66 9.42
C LEU A 78 -11.21 -12.33 8.65
N GLU A 79 -12.43 -11.81 8.80
CA GLU A 79 -13.63 -12.26 8.09
C GLU A 79 -13.56 -12.01 6.58
N VAL A 80 -13.02 -10.84 6.17
CA VAL A 80 -12.78 -10.49 4.75
C VAL A 80 -11.81 -11.49 4.09
N SER A 81 -10.80 -11.97 4.81
CA SER A 81 -9.83 -12.94 4.29
C SER A 81 -10.46 -14.32 4.04
N HIS A 82 -11.43 -14.72 4.87
CA HIS A 82 -12.17 -15.97 4.73
C HIS A 82 -13.16 -15.92 3.54
N VAL A 83 -13.87 -14.80 3.37
CA VAL A 83 -14.83 -14.59 2.27
C VAL A 83 -14.16 -14.48 0.89
N LEU A 84 -12.91 -14.00 0.81
CA LEU A 84 -12.19 -13.88 -0.46
C LEU A 84 -11.59 -15.21 -0.97
N GLY A 85 -11.75 -16.32 -0.24
CA GLY A 85 -11.01 -17.56 -0.52
C GLY A 85 -9.49 -17.38 -0.40
N LEU A 86 -9.04 -16.36 0.34
CA LEU A 86 -7.63 -16.09 0.64
C LEU A 86 -7.13 -16.91 1.84
N GLY A 87 -8.01 -17.67 2.49
CA GLY A 87 -7.69 -18.66 3.50
C GLY A 87 -6.97 -19.86 2.89
N MET A 88 -5.69 -19.67 2.57
CA MET A 88 -4.74 -20.68 3.03
C MET A 88 -4.19 -20.16 4.35
N GLU A 89 -4.35 -20.97 5.39
CA GLU A 89 -3.38 -21.07 6.47
C GLU A 89 -2.04 -21.52 5.87
N ASP A 90 -1.39 -20.66 5.09
CA ASP A 90 0.06 -20.64 5.18
C ASP A 90 0.28 -20.26 6.65
N GLU A 91 0.95 -21.10 7.44
CA GLU A 91 1.34 -20.74 8.81
C GLU A 91 2.19 -19.47 8.70
N ILE A 92 1.53 -18.32 8.79
CA ILE A 92 2.19 -17.01 8.71
C ILE A 92 3.20 -17.04 9.86
N PRO A 93 4.50 -16.88 9.56
CA PRO A 93 5.52 -16.90 10.61
C PRO A 93 5.12 -15.96 11.74
N PRO A 94 5.36 -16.30 13.02
CA PRO A 94 4.98 -15.44 14.14
C PRO A 94 5.48 -13.99 14.01
N ILE A 95 6.66 -13.82 13.40
CA ILE A 95 7.24 -12.49 13.11
C ILE A 95 6.42 -11.70 12.09
N ASP A 96 5.85 -12.37 11.08
CA ASP A 96 5.02 -11.72 10.07
C ASP A 96 3.66 -11.32 10.65
N LYS A 97 3.09 -12.13 11.57
CA LYS A 97 1.88 -11.75 12.33
C LYS A 97 2.14 -10.53 13.23
N PHE A 98 3.30 -10.50 13.90
CA PHE A 98 3.70 -9.36 14.71
C PHE A 98 3.87 -8.09 13.86
N ILE A 99 4.52 -8.19 12.71
CA ILE A 99 4.69 -7.04 11.79
C ILE A 99 3.33 -6.53 11.31
N GLN A 100 2.39 -7.42 10.93
CA GLN A 100 1.04 -7.00 10.53
C GLN A 100 0.31 -6.27 11.66
N PHE A 101 0.41 -6.77 12.88
CA PHE A 101 -0.13 -6.08 14.06
C PHE A 101 0.49 -4.70 14.26
N CYS A 102 1.80 -4.56 14.08
CA CYS A 102 2.48 -3.27 14.13
C CYS A 102 2.00 -2.31 13.04
N VAL A 103 1.80 -2.77 11.80
CA VAL A 103 1.27 -1.97 10.69
C VAL A 103 -0.16 -1.48 11.01
N ASP A 104 -1.02 -2.36 11.53
CA ASP A 104 -2.40 -2.02 11.88
C ASP A 104 -2.46 -0.99 13.01
N ILE A 105 -1.62 -1.15 14.05
CA ILE A 105 -1.48 -0.15 15.12
C ILE A 105 -0.98 1.17 14.56
N THR A 106 0.06 1.14 13.73
CA THR A 106 0.72 2.31 13.14
C THR A 106 -0.27 3.18 12.36
N GLY A 107 -1.11 2.58 11.53
CA GLY A 107 -2.15 3.29 10.78
C GLY A 107 -3.41 3.64 11.58
N SER A 108 -3.51 3.25 12.85
CA SER A 108 -4.71 3.45 13.67
C SER A 108 -4.95 4.92 14.05
N MET A 109 -6.21 5.25 14.31
CA MET A 109 -6.60 6.56 14.86
C MET A 109 -5.91 6.85 16.19
N TYR A 110 -5.74 5.83 17.05
CA TYR A 110 -5.13 5.98 18.36
C TYR A 110 -3.67 6.39 18.27
N THR A 111 -2.91 5.81 17.35
CA THR A 111 -1.51 6.20 17.10
C THR A 111 -1.42 7.63 16.60
N CYS A 112 -2.33 8.04 15.70
CA CYS A 112 -2.37 9.44 15.25
C CYS A 112 -2.60 10.41 16.42
N LEU A 113 -3.57 10.13 17.30
CA LEU A 113 -3.83 10.95 18.48
C LEU A 113 -2.66 10.94 19.48
N LEU A 114 -2.01 9.79 19.66
CA LEU A 114 -0.83 9.65 20.52
C LEU A 114 0.32 10.55 20.02
N ILE A 115 0.61 10.54 18.71
CA ILE A 115 1.68 11.37 18.15
C ILE A 115 1.35 12.86 18.31
N TRP A 116 0.11 13.27 18.10
CA TRP A 116 -0.31 14.65 18.38
C TRP A 116 -0.14 15.04 19.86
N ALA A 117 -0.42 14.12 20.78
CA ALA A 117 -0.17 14.34 22.20
C ALA A 117 1.33 14.49 22.50
N ILE A 118 2.18 13.64 21.89
CA ILE A 118 3.64 13.72 22.02
C ILE A 118 4.17 15.07 21.49
N ILE A 119 3.72 15.49 20.31
CA ILE A 119 4.09 16.79 19.72
C ILE A 119 3.64 17.94 20.64
N ALA A 120 2.41 17.89 21.18
CA ALA A 120 1.90 18.93 22.07
C ALA A 120 2.72 19.02 23.37
N VAL A 121 3.02 17.88 24.00
CA VAL A 121 3.89 17.82 25.19
C VAL A 121 5.27 18.38 24.86
N TRP A 122 5.84 18.00 23.72
CA TRP A 122 7.13 18.50 23.29
C TRP A 122 7.12 20.03 23.07
N ILE A 123 6.10 20.58 22.42
CA ILE A 123 5.99 22.03 22.24
C ILE A 123 5.92 22.75 23.60
N ILE A 124 5.08 22.27 24.52
CA ILE A 124 4.91 22.88 25.85
C ILE A 124 6.23 22.86 26.63
N LEU A 125 6.90 21.71 26.70
CA LEU A 125 8.18 21.58 27.40
C LEU A 125 9.27 22.43 26.72
N GLY A 126 9.30 22.50 25.39
CA GLY A 126 10.22 23.34 24.64
C GLY A 126 10.07 24.84 24.97
N ILE A 127 8.83 25.32 25.12
CA ILE A 127 8.54 26.70 25.55
C ILE A 127 9.06 26.95 26.98
N ILE A 128 8.82 26.01 27.90
CA ILE A 128 9.25 26.13 29.31
C ILE A 128 10.77 26.15 29.44
N PHE A 129 11.45 25.24 28.73
CA PHE A 129 12.91 25.08 28.80
C PHE A 129 13.70 25.95 27.81
N LYS A 130 13.01 26.81 27.03
CA LYS A 130 13.61 27.68 26.01
C LYS A 130 14.36 26.91 24.89
N ALA A 131 13.92 25.68 24.60
CA ALA A 131 14.37 24.84 23.49
C ALA A 131 15.90 24.84 23.23
N PRO A 132 16.73 24.32 24.17
CA PRO A 132 18.16 24.15 23.96
C PRO A 132 18.46 23.25 22.75
N ASN A 133 19.69 23.25 22.23
CA ASN A 133 20.03 22.44 21.04
C ASN A 133 19.68 20.94 21.22
N ASN A 134 19.93 20.39 22.41
CA ASN A 134 19.62 18.98 22.71
C ASN A 134 18.11 18.70 22.64
N TRP A 135 17.26 19.70 22.89
CA TRP A 135 15.80 19.60 22.73
C TRP A 135 15.39 19.36 21.26
N GLN A 136 16.07 20.05 20.35
CA GLN A 136 15.87 19.93 18.90
C GLN A 136 16.41 18.59 18.38
N ILE A 137 17.60 18.19 18.84
CA ILE A 137 18.24 16.91 18.47
C ILE A 137 17.37 15.72 18.87
N ILE A 138 16.78 15.72 20.07
CA ILE A 138 15.90 14.63 20.52
C ILE A 138 14.68 14.46 19.60
N MET A 139 14.05 15.56 19.18
CA MET A 139 12.91 15.49 18.24
C MET A 139 13.34 14.95 16.89
N GLN A 140 14.46 15.47 16.36
CA GLN A 140 15.03 15.01 15.11
C GLN A 140 15.33 13.51 15.13
N ASP A 141 16.08 13.04 16.13
CA ASP A 141 16.48 11.63 16.21
C ASP A 141 15.26 10.74 16.43
N GLY A 142 14.33 11.15 17.30
CA GLY A 142 13.09 10.43 17.54
C GLY A 142 12.24 10.28 16.27
N GLN A 143 12.10 11.35 15.49
CA GLN A 143 11.41 11.29 14.21
C GLN A 143 12.17 10.44 13.19
N SER A 144 13.49 10.57 13.08
CA SER A 144 14.26 9.83 12.07
C SER A 144 14.17 8.31 12.32
N ILE A 145 14.17 7.90 13.59
CA ILE A 145 13.88 6.51 14.00
C ILE A 145 12.47 6.10 13.60
N GLN A 146 11.47 6.94 13.92
CA GLN A 146 10.07 6.65 13.59
C GLN A 146 9.85 6.53 12.09
N THR A 147 10.44 7.41 11.29
CA THR A 147 10.28 7.42 9.82
C THR A 147 10.95 6.20 9.21
N TYR A 148 12.12 5.80 9.70
CA TYR A 148 12.76 4.56 9.29
C TYR A 148 11.87 3.31 9.56
N ILE A 149 11.23 3.24 10.74
CA ILE A 149 10.29 2.16 11.07
C ILE A 149 9.06 2.21 10.17
N TRP A 150 8.52 3.42 9.92
CA TRP A 150 7.36 3.62 9.05
C TRP A 150 7.67 3.23 7.60
N ASP A 151 8.81 3.60 7.04
CA ASP A 151 9.20 3.20 5.69
C ASP A 151 9.29 1.68 5.54
N THR A 152 9.78 1.00 6.57
CA THR A 152 9.79 -0.47 6.66
C THR A 152 8.37 -1.03 6.62
N PHE A 153 7.44 -0.45 7.39
CA PHE A 153 6.04 -0.84 7.44
C PHE A 153 5.29 -0.54 6.13
N LEU A 154 5.50 0.64 5.54
CA LEU A 154 4.97 1.03 4.23
C LEU A 154 5.40 0.05 3.15
N MET A 155 6.69 -0.32 3.13
CA MET A 155 7.23 -1.30 2.18
C MET A 155 6.55 -2.66 2.36
N ARG A 156 6.40 -3.13 3.61
CA ARG A 156 5.70 -4.38 3.90
C ARG A 156 4.26 -4.34 3.43
N GLN A 157 3.53 -3.28 3.76
CA GLN A 157 2.12 -3.12 3.40
C GLN A 157 1.95 -3.20 1.88
N GLN A 158 2.79 -2.50 1.11
CA GLN A 158 2.75 -2.54 -0.35
C GLN A 158 3.00 -3.94 -0.92
N LEU A 159 4.01 -4.66 -0.40
CA LEU A 159 4.33 -6.01 -0.88
C LEU A 159 3.21 -7.01 -0.55
N ASP A 160 2.64 -6.94 0.65
CA ASP A 160 1.56 -7.81 1.07
C ASP A 160 0.26 -7.52 0.31
N ASP A 161 -0.08 -6.25 0.09
CA ASP A 161 -1.25 -5.86 -0.70
C ASP A 161 -1.12 -6.36 -2.14
N THR A 162 0.06 -6.23 -2.75
CA THR A 162 0.32 -6.75 -4.11
C THR A 162 0.08 -8.25 -4.20
N ARG A 163 0.58 -9.03 -3.22
CA ARG A 163 0.38 -10.49 -3.20
C ARG A 163 -1.10 -10.85 -3.08
N LYS A 164 -1.85 -10.14 -2.23
CA LYS A 164 -3.30 -10.33 -2.06
C LYS A 164 -4.05 -9.96 -3.33
N SER A 165 -3.74 -8.80 -3.94
CA SER A 165 -4.28 -8.34 -5.22
C SER A 165 -4.09 -9.38 -6.32
N LEU A 166 -2.89 -9.97 -6.43
CA LEU A 166 -2.56 -10.96 -7.45
C LEU A 166 -3.43 -12.24 -7.33
N ARG A 167 -3.63 -12.72 -6.09
CA ARG A 167 -4.50 -13.88 -5.80
C ARG A 167 -5.95 -13.58 -6.18
N ILE A 168 -6.45 -12.41 -5.79
CA ILE A 168 -7.81 -11.97 -6.12
C ILE A 168 -7.99 -11.87 -7.64
N TYR A 169 -7.01 -11.28 -8.34
CA TYR A 169 -7.03 -11.18 -9.80
C TYR A 169 -7.10 -12.56 -10.46
N GLY A 170 -6.27 -13.52 -10.03
CA GLY A 170 -6.30 -14.88 -10.56
C GLY A 170 -7.65 -15.58 -10.38
N ASN A 171 -8.27 -15.40 -9.20
CA ASN A 171 -9.60 -15.93 -8.93
C ASN A 171 -10.67 -15.29 -9.82
N LEU A 172 -10.68 -13.96 -9.94
CA LEU A 172 -11.63 -13.24 -10.77
C LEU A 172 -11.52 -13.64 -12.24
N ARG A 173 -10.30 -13.80 -12.75
CA ARG A 173 -10.05 -14.20 -14.13
C ARG A 173 -10.50 -15.64 -14.41
N SER A 174 -10.21 -16.54 -13.48
CA SER A 174 -10.70 -17.93 -13.55
C SER A 174 -12.23 -18.00 -13.58
N ARG A 175 -12.92 -17.21 -12.74
CA ARG A 175 -14.40 -17.13 -12.75
C ARG A 175 -14.95 -16.48 -14.00
N SER A 176 -14.34 -15.39 -14.47
CA SER A 176 -14.71 -14.69 -15.69
C SER A 176 -14.78 -15.63 -16.89
N GLU A 177 -13.78 -16.52 -17.06
CA GLU A 177 -13.80 -17.54 -18.11
C GLU A 177 -14.94 -18.56 -17.94
N SER A 178 -15.22 -19.00 -16.70
CA SER A 178 -16.38 -19.85 -16.44
C SER A 178 -17.71 -19.16 -16.76
N LEU A 179 -17.87 -17.90 -16.37
CA LEU A 179 -19.06 -17.11 -16.65
C LEU A 179 -19.32 -17.00 -18.15
N LYS A 180 -18.27 -16.83 -18.98
CA LYS A 180 -18.41 -16.82 -20.45
C LYS A 180 -18.97 -18.14 -20.97
N ILE A 181 -18.42 -19.27 -20.51
CA ILE A 181 -18.86 -20.60 -20.91
C ILE A 181 -20.31 -20.85 -20.48
N LEU A 182 -20.63 -20.50 -19.23
CA LEU A 182 -21.95 -20.68 -18.65
C LEU A 182 -23.00 -19.82 -19.35
N LEU A 183 -22.72 -18.54 -19.57
CA LEU A 183 -23.64 -17.61 -20.23
C LEU A 183 -23.89 -18.03 -21.69
N ALA A 184 -22.86 -18.47 -22.42
CA ALA A 184 -23.01 -19.01 -23.77
C ALA A 184 -23.91 -20.26 -23.82
N LYS A 185 -23.78 -21.15 -22.82
CA LYS A 185 -24.63 -22.35 -22.69
C LYS A 185 -26.07 -21.99 -22.35
N ALA A 186 -26.29 -21.08 -21.40
CA ALA A 186 -27.63 -20.62 -21.01
C ALA A 186 -28.37 -20.03 -22.21
N LYS A 187 -27.69 -19.20 -23.01
CA LYS A 187 -28.25 -18.63 -24.25
C LYS A 187 -28.60 -19.70 -25.29
N SER A 188 -27.73 -20.69 -25.47
CA SER A 188 -27.96 -21.80 -26.41
C SER A 188 -29.16 -22.67 -25.98
N GLN A 189 -29.30 -22.95 -24.68
CA GLN A 189 -30.43 -23.71 -24.13
C GLN A 189 -31.75 -22.95 -24.25
N SER A 190 -31.74 -21.64 -23.98
CA SER A 190 -32.92 -20.79 -24.18
C SER A 190 -33.37 -20.76 -25.64
N GLN A 191 -32.44 -20.62 -26.59
CA GLN A 191 -32.75 -20.65 -28.03
C GLN A 191 -33.28 -22.01 -28.52
N ALA A 192 -32.89 -23.12 -27.88
CA ALA A 192 -33.42 -24.45 -28.18
C ALA A 192 -34.84 -24.67 -27.61
N ASN A 193 -35.15 -24.09 -26.45
CA ASN A 193 -36.44 -24.18 -25.76
C ASN A 193 -37.44 -23.07 -26.16
N LYS A 194 -37.62 -22.85 -27.48
CA LYS A 194 -38.46 -21.79 -28.08
C LYS A 194 -39.92 -21.65 -27.58
N ASN A 195 -40.42 -22.55 -26.75
CA ASN A 195 -41.81 -22.53 -26.28
C ASN A 195 -42.03 -21.95 -24.86
N ASN A 196 -40.99 -21.70 -24.05
CA ASN A 196 -41.20 -21.20 -22.67
C ASN A 196 -40.27 -20.05 -22.20
N LEU A 197 -39.25 -19.66 -22.98
CA LEU A 197 -38.33 -18.59 -22.59
C LEU A 197 -38.16 -17.58 -23.73
N GLN A 198 -39.02 -16.57 -23.76
CA GLN A 198 -38.66 -15.33 -24.45
C GLN A 198 -37.61 -14.66 -23.57
N LEU A 199 -36.34 -14.67 -24.01
CA LEU A 199 -35.32 -13.81 -23.43
C LEU A 199 -35.88 -12.38 -23.44
N ALA A 200 -36.12 -11.81 -22.25
CA ALA A 200 -36.48 -10.41 -22.15
C ALA A 200 -35.40 -9.59 -22.89
N ALA A 201 -35.82 -8.53 -23.59
CA ALA A 201 -34.87 -7.57 -24.14
C ALA A 201 -33.96 -7.10 -22.99
N PRO A 202 -32.63 -7.04 -23.19
CA PRO A 202 -31.73 -6.55 -22.17
C PRO A 202 -32.26 -5.21 -21.68
N LEU A 203 -32.44 -5.08 -20.36
CA LEU A 203 -32.94 -3.86 -19.74
C LEU A 203 -32.08 -2.69 -20.23
N ASN A 204 -32.71 -1.61 -20.69
CA ASN A 204 -31.98 -0.41 -21.03
C ASN A 204 -31.15 0.01 -19.79
N PRO A 205 -29.85 0.32 -19.92
CA PRO A 205 -29.01 0.67 -18.77
C PRO A 205 -29.54 1.89 -17.99
N GLU A 206 -30.37 2.72 -18.63
CA GLU A 206 -31.08 3.87 -18.03
C GLU A 206 -32.38 3.50 -17.27
N GLN A 207 -32.94 2.31 -17.48
CA GLN A 207 -34.14 1.85 -16.75
C GLN A 207 -33.78 1.10 -15.45
N SER A 208 -32.65 0.38 -15.42
CA SER A 208 -32.09 -0.18 -14.17
C SER A 208 -31.44 0.88 -13.27
N SER A 209 -31.12 2.07 -13.80
CA SER A 209 -30.57 3.19 -13.04
C SER A 209 -31.56 3.92 -12.12
N ASN A 210 -32.86 3.61 -12.18
CA ASN A 210 -33.83 4.15 -11.22
C ASN A 210 -33.73 3.49 -9.83
N SER A 211 -33.01 2.38 -9.71
CA SER A 211 -32.47 1.95 -8.42
C SER A 211 -31.05 2.52 -8.31
N THR A 212 -30.82 3.47 -7.41
CA THR A 212 -29.49 4.03 -7.18
C THR A 212 -28.56 2.90 -6.73
N PHE A 213 -27.75 2.35 -7.65
CA PHE A 213 -26.73 1.38 -7.30
C PHE A 213 -25.67 2.10 -6.48
N GLU A 214 -25.78 1.94 -5.16
CA GLU A 214 -24.80 2.39 -4.18
C GLU A 214 -24.19 1.15 -3.54
N LEU A 215 -22.86 1.07 -3.55
CA LEU A 215 -22.16 0.05 -2.79
C LEU A 215 -22.49 0.21 -1.30
N SER A 216 -22.55 -0.88 -0.56
CA SER A 216 -22.93 -0.88 0.85
C SER A 216 -22.05 0.08 1.67
N ILE A 217 -20.77 0.18 1.31
CA ILE A 217 -19.83 1.08 1.97
C ILE A 217 -20.06 2.56 1.68
N GLU A 218 -20.61 2.92 0.52
CA GLU A 218 -20.89 4.33 0.17
C GLU A 218 -22.07 4.89 0.95
N ARG A 219 -22.95 4.01 1.47
CA ARG A 219 -24.03 4.37 2.39
C ARG A 219 -23.54 4.66 3.82
N LYS A 220 -22.33 4.24 4.19
CA LYS A 220 -21.81 4.42 5.55
C LYS A 220 -21.47 5.90 5.79
N LYS A 221 -22.06 6.49 6.84
CA LYS A 221 -21.71 7.85 7.27
C LYS A 221 -20.27 7.86 7.79
N LEU A 222 -19.45 8.74 7.22
CA LEU A 222 -18.07 8.91 7.64
C LEU A 222 -17.98 9.49 9.06
N ASN A 223 -17.09 8.92 9.87
CA ASN A 223 -16.73 9.41 11.19
C ASN A 223 -16.03 10.79 11.09
N TRP A 224 -16.04 11.57 12.18
CA TRP A 224 -15.40 12.90 12.19
C TRP A 224 -13.89 12.83 11.87
N PHE A 225 -13.22 11.81 12.41
CA PHE A 225 -11.79 11.58 12.16
C PHE A 225 -11.54 11.19 10.71
N GLU A 226 -12.42 10.40 10.10
CA GLU A 226 -12.31 10.06 8.67
C GLU A 226 -12.47 11.28 7.78
N LYS A 227 -13.40 12.19 8.13
CA LYS A 227 -13.54 13.49 7.44
C LYS A 227 -12.28 14.33 7.55
N LEU A 228 -11.68 14.39 8.74
CA LEU A 228 -10.42 15.10 8.96
C LEU A 228 -9.28 14.50 8.12
N SER A 229 -9.06 13.19 8.19
CA SER A 229 -8.03 12.52 7.40
C SER A 229 -8.27 12.66 5.88
N ASN A 230 -9.52 12.69 5.41
CA ASN A 230 -9.85 13.00 4.01
C ASN A 230 -9.48 14.43 3.62
N PHE A 231 -9.79 15.39 4.49
CA PHE A 231 -9.42 16.78 4.28
C PHE A 231 -7.89 16.95 4.21
N ILE A 232 -7.16 16.35 5.15
CA ILE A 232 -5.71 16.39 5.21
C ILE A 232 -5.08 15.70 4.01
N SER A 233 -5.58 14.52 3.62
CA SER A 233 -5.12 13.81 2.42
C SER A 233 -5.26 14.66 1.16
N LYS A 234 -6.42 15.32 0.99
CA LYS A 234 -6.69 16.18 -0.17
C LYS A 234 -5.76 17.39 -0.20
N TYR A 235 -5.40 17.93 0.97
CA TYR A 235 -4.51 19.08 1.08
C TYR A 235 -3.04 18.69 0.86
N LEU A 236 -2.52 17.71 1.61
CA LEU A 236 -1.13 17.25 1.52
C LEU A 236 -0.81 16.63 0.16
N GLY A 237 -1.76 15.88 -0.42
CA GLY A 237 -1.61 15.30 -1.76
C GLY A 237 -1.90 16.26 -2.92
N SER A 238 -1.91 17.58 -2.68
CA SER A 238 -2.15 18.58 -3.71
C SER A 238 -0.85 19.18 -4.25
N LEU A 239 -0.85 19.57 -5.52
CA LEU A 239 0.29 20.29 -6.11
C LEU A 239 0.59 21.60 -5.36
N ALA A 240 -0.43 22.26 -4.81
CA ALA A 240 -0.25 23.48 -4.03
C ALA A 240 0.62 23.23 -2.78
N ALA A 241 0.41 22.11 -2.07
CA ALA A 241 1.24 21.73 -0.94
C ALA A 241 2.71 21.51 -1.34
N ILE A 242 2.95 20.85 -2.48
CA ILE A 242 4.31 20.66 -3.02
C ILE A 242 4.98 21.99 -3.37
N ILE A 243 4.24 22.92 -3.98
CA ILE A 243 4.77 24.26 -4.30
C ILE A 243 5.11 25.02 -3.02
N ILE A 244 4.22 25.02 -2.03
CA ILE A 244 4.44 25.68 -0.73
C ILE A 244 5.66 25.08 -0.02
N TYR A 245 5.81 23.75 -0.05
CA TYR A 245 6.95 23.04 0.51
C TYR A 245 8.28 23.57 -0.07
N TRP A 246 8.41 23.59 -1.40
CA TRP A 246 9.64 24.04 -2.05
C TRP A 246 9.87 25.54 -1.89
N ILE A 247 8.82 26.38 -1.89
CA ILE A 247 8.95 27.80 -1.55
C ILE A 247 9.54 27.94 -0.15
N GLY A 248 9.05 27.17 0.83
CA GLY A 248 9.58 27.16 2.19
C GLY A 248 11.06 26.80 2.24
N VAL A 249 11.47 25.75 1.53
CA VAL A 249 12.88 25.33 1.42
C VAL A 249 13.74 26.43 0.79
N PHE A 250 13.31 27.04 -0.32
CA PHE A 250 14.07 28.10 -0.98
C PHE A 250 14.17 29.38 -0.14
N VAL A 251 13.11 29.75 0.56
CA VAL A 251 13.11 30.88 1.51
C VAL A 251 14.09 30.59 2.64
N TRP A 252 14.09 29.38 3.20
CA TRP A 252 15.05 28.98 4.23
C TRP A 252 16.51 29.03 3.74
N ILE A 253 16.79 28.56 2.52
CA ILE A 253 18.12 28.67 1.89
C ILE A 253 18.54 30.14 1.81
N GLY A 254 17.64 31.02 1.37
CA GLY A 254 17.88 32.47 1.31
C GLY A 254 18.16 33.09 2.68
N CYS A 255 17.42 32.67 3.71
CA CYS A 255 17.64 33.10 5.09
C CYS A 255 19.01 32.68 5.65
N GLY A 256 19.66 31.66 5.08
CA GLY A 256 21.01 31.25 5.46
C GLY A 256 22.10 32.30 5.17
N ALA A 257 21.84 33.18 4.21
CA ALA A 257 22.73 34.30 3.90
C ALA A 257 22.65 35.44 4.94
N LEU A 258 21.63 35.43 5.81
CA LEU A 258 21.50 36.42 6.89
C LEU A 258 22.49 36.10 8.01
N THR A 259 23.16 37.13 8.52
CA THR A 259 24.10 36.98 9.64
C THR A 259 23.34 36.65 10.91
N SER A 260 23.56 35.46 11.46
CA SER A 260 22.99 34.99 12.73
C SER A 260 24.10 34.67 13.73
N ALA A 261 23.75 34.56 15.01
CA ALA A 261 24.71 34.19 16.05
C ALA A 261 25.28 32.79 15.75
N THR A 262 26.60 32.62 15.84
CA THR A 262 27.27 31.35 15.52
C THR A 262 27.06 30.27 16.58
N GLY A 263 26.62 30.66 17.78
CA GLY A 263 26.49 29.75 18.93
C GLY A 263 27.84 29.31 19.52
N ASN A 264 28.95 29.92 19.09
CA ASN A 264 30.27 29.60 19.60
C ASN A 264 30.48 30.15 21.02
N ASN A 265 31.38 29.53 21.78
CA ASN A 265 31.76 30.02 23.10
C ASN A 265 32.88 31.09 22.99
N PRO A 266 32.89 32.10 23.88
CA PRO A 266 33.98 33.08 23.95
C PRO A 266 35.32 32.40 24.37
N PRO A 267 36.49 32.98 24.02
CA PRO A 267 36.67 34.29 23.39
C PRO A 267 36.44 34.27 21.87
N TYR A 268 35.71 35.27 21.38
CA TYR A 268 35.46 35.46 19.96
C TYR A 268 36.66 36.16 19.30
N THR A 269 37.04 35.72 18.10
CA THR A 269 38.13 36.34 17.32
C THR A 269 37.68 37.57 16.54
N GLY A 270 36.38 37.83 16.48
CA GLY A 270 35.80 38.97 15.78
C GLY A 270 34.28 38.92 15.77
N LYS A 271 33.64 40.03 15.38
CA LYS A 271 32.17 40.12 15.32
C LYS A 271 31.60 39.33 14.13
N PHE A 272 32.23 39.41 12.96
CA PHE A 272 31.78 38.76 11.72
C PHE A 272 32.88 37.94 11.01
N THR A 273 34.13 38.05 11.44
CA THR A 273 35.29 37.44 10.79
C THR A 273 36.25 36.83 11.82
N GLY A 274 37.14 35.93 11.37
CA GLY A 274 38.11 35.22 12.20
C GLY A 274 37.80 33.73 12.35
N SER A 275 38.62 33.00 13.10
CA SER A 275 38.47 31.55 13.32
C SER A 275 37.35 31.18 14.29
N ASN A 276 36.90 32.12 15.13
CA ASN A 276 35.77 31.99 16.05
C ASN A 276 34.91 33.28 16.07
N PRO A 277 34.16 33.59 14.99
CA PRO A 277 33.36 34.81 14.92
C PRO A 277 32.09 34.68 15.76
N GLN A 278 31.58 35.81 16.29
CA GLN A 278 30.33 35.86 17.06
C GLN A 278 29.07 35.71 16.16
N TYR A 279 29.13 36.24 14.94
CA TYR A 279 28.07 36.15 13.94
C TYR A 279 28.62 35.59 12.63
N GLY A 280 27.81 34.78 11.94
CA GLY A 280 28.18 34.15 10.69
C GLY A 280 26.97 33.87 9.80
N THR A 281 27.24 33.52 8.55
CA THR A 281 26.26 33.02 7.59
C THR A 281 26.28 31.49 7.58
N PHE A 282 25.15 30.84 7.25
CA PHE A 282 25.03 29.38 7.19
C PHE A 282 25.51 28.67 8.48
N THR A 283 25.09 29.19 9.63
CA THR A 283 25.49 28.68 10.96
C THR A 283 24.89 27.30 11.25
N ASN A 284 25.47 26.56 12.20
CA ASN A 284 24.90 25.27 12.65
C ASN A 284 23.49 25.46 13.23
N THR A 285 23.20 26.59 13.88
CA THR A 285 21.85 26.92 14.36
C THR A 285 20.85 27.08 13.21
N TRP A 286 21.24 27.72 12.10
CA TRP A 286 20.41 27.81 10.90
C TRP A 286 20.12 26.42 10.28
N GLN A 287 21.10 25.52 10.29
CA GLN A 287 20.92 24.13 9.83
C GLN A 287 19.99 23.33 10.77
N MET A 288 20.14 23.47 12.09
CA MET A 288 19.29 22.76 13.04
C MET A 288 17.82 23.18 12.98
N TYR A 289 17.53 24.45 12.67
CA TYR A 289 16.14 24.91 12.52
C TYR A 289 15.40 24.20 11.40
N ILE A 290 16.00 24.07 10.21
CA ILE A 290 15.35 23.32 9.14
C ILE A 290 15.29 21.84 9.45
N ASN A 291 16.33 21.29 10.10
CA ASN A 291 16.39 19.89 10.41
C ASN A 291 15.22 19.51 11.35
N THR A 292 14.99 20.32 12.39
CA THR A 292 13.84 20.17 13.29
C THR A 292 12.50 20.41 12.59
N ALA A 293 12.42 21.42 11.70
CA ALA A 293 11.19 21.73 10.99
C ALA A 293 10.77 20.62 10.01
N VAL A 294 11.74 20.08 9.26
CA VAL A 294 11.53 18.95 8.34
C VAL A 294 11.26 17.67 9.12
N ALA A 295 11.90 17.46 10.27
CA ALA A 295 11.56 16.36 11.16
C ALA A 295 10.08 16.43 11.58
N LEU A 296 9.60 17.58 12.06
CA LEU A 296 8.17 17.73 12.41
C LEU A 296 7.25 17.49 11.22
N GLU A 297 7.63 17.96 10.03
CA GLU A 297 6.88 17.74 8.80
C GLU A 297 6.82 16.25 8.41
N LEU A 298 7.95 15.54 8.42
CA LEU A 298 8.03 14.09 8.20
C LEU A 298 7.20 13.30 9.21
N LEU A 299 7.28 13.65 10.49
CA LEU A 299 6.49 13.01 11.55
C LEU A 299 4.98 13.16 11.29
N ILE A 300 4.53 14.38 10.97
CA ILE A 300 3.11 14.65 10.73
C ILE A 300 2.66 13.95 9.43
N THR A 301 3.42 14.09 8.34
CA THR A 301 3.03 13.55 7.04
C THR A 301 3.03 12.02 7.03
N SER A 302 4.01 11.37 7.65
CA SER A 302 4.09 9.90 7.73
C SER A 302 2.94 9.28 8.54
N VAL A 303 2.55 9.88 9.67
CA VAL A 303 1.41 9.43 10.48
C VAL A 303 0.11 9.54 9.72
N PHE A 304 -0.11 10.64 9.00
CA PHE A 304 -1.29 10.77 8.15
C PHE A 304 -1.26 9.83 6.96
N LEU A 305 -0.11 9.65 6.31
CA LEU A 305 0.05 8.74 5.18
C LEU A 305 -0.36 7.32 5.57
N GLU A 306 0.15 6.80 6.69
CA GLU A 306 -0.21 5.46 7.17
C GLU A 306 -1.69 5.33 7.49
N ASN A 307 -2.26 6.34 8.17
CA ASN A 307 -3.67 6.34 8.49
C ASN A 307 -4.55 6.35 7.23
N ILE A 308 -4.20 7.18 6.25
CA ILE A 308 -4.90 7.28 4.96
C ILE A 308 -4.78 5.95 4.21
N ARG A 309 -3.60 5.33 4.16
CA ARG A 309 -3.37 4.06 3.46
C ARG A 309 -4.16 2.92 4.07
N LEU A 310 -4.05 2.71 5.38
CA LEU A 310 -4.75 1.62 6.07
C LEU A 310 -6.26 1.70 5.80
N ARG A 311 -6.83 2.91 5.92
CA ARG A 311 -8.25 3.14 5.66
C ARG A 311 -8.61 2.96 4.19
N ASN A 312 -7.88 3.56 3.26
CA ASN A 312 -8.20 3.45 1.84
C ASN A 312 -8.11 2.01 1.35
N ASN A 313 -7.13 1.24 1.85
CA ASN A 313 -7.03 -0.19 1.55
C ASN A 313 -8.17 -1.00 2.19
N SER A 314 -8.64 -0.64 3.38
CA SER A 314 -9.84 -1.25 3.97
C SER A 314 -11.10 -0.98 3.14
N VAL A 315 -11.32 0.29 2.76
CA VAL A 315 -12.45 0.70 1.91
C VAL A 315 -12.40 0.03 0.53
N GLY A 316 -11.23 0.03 -0.10
CA GLY A 316 -11.04 -0.62 -1.40
C GLY A 316 -11.31 -2.11 -1.36
N ARG A 317 -10.86 -2.81 -0.29
CA ARG A 317 -11.12 -4.24 -0.08
C ARG A 317 -12.61 -4.55 0.09
N GLN A 318 -13.33 -3.73 0.86
CA GLN A 318 -14.78 -3.89 1.04
C GLN A 318 -15.54 -3.71 -0.29
N LYS A 319 -15.20 -2.70 -1.09
CA LYS A 319 -15.78 -2.53 -2.44
C LYS A 319 -15.50 -3.72 -3.35
N LEU A 320 -14.27 -4.23 -3.30
CA LEU A 320 -13.85 -5.38 -4.09
C LEU A 320 -14.58 -6.67 -3.65
N GLN A 321 -14.85 -6.82 -2.36
CA GLN A 321 -15.64 -7.92 -1.82
C GLN A 321 -17.07 -7.92 -2.34
N GLU A 322 -17.74 -6.76 -2.37
CA GLU A 322 -19.08 -6.65 -2.96
C GLU A 322 -19.08 -7.07 -4.43
N PHE A 323 -18.07 -6.66 -5.21
CA PHE A 323 -17.91 -7.11 -6.58
C PHE A 323 -17.76 -8.64 -6.69
N ILE A 324 -16.91 -9.24 -5.86
CA ILE A 324 -16.66 -10.69 -5.83
C ILE A 324 -17.93 -11.45 -5.40
N GLU A 325 -18.73 -10.89 -4.50
CA GLU A 325 -19.99 -11.47 -4.07
C GLU A 325 -21.01 -11.52 -5.21
N TYR A 326 -21.18 -10.43 -5.96
CA TYR A 326 -22.03 -10.43 -7.16
C TYR A 326 -21.51 -11.38 -8.23
N ASP A 327 -20.20 -11.47 -8.41
CA ASP A 327 -19.56 -12.40 -9.36
C ASP A 327 -19.83 -13.86 -8.99
N ALA A 328 -19.74 -14.22 -7.70
CA ALA A 328 -20.05 -15.56 -7.20
C ALA A 328 -21.54 -15.91 -7.32
N LYS A 329 -22.44 -14.99 -6.93
CA LYS A 329 -23.90 -15.16 -7.07
C LYS A 329 -24.31 -15.40 -8.52
N LEU A 330 -23.70 -14.64 -9.44
CA LEU A 330 -23.90 -14.80 -10.88
C LEU A 330 -23.45 -16.19 -11.37
N GLU A 331 -22.27 -16.64 -10.96
CA GLU A 331 -21.74 -17.96 -11.32
C GLU A 331 -22.66 -19.08 -10.83
N LEU A 332 -23.08 -19.02 -9.55
CA LEU A 332 -23.97 -19.99 -8.94
C LEU A 332 -25.29 -20.07 -9.71
N ARG A 333 -25.93 -18.93 -9.97
CA ARG A 333 -27.21 -18.90 -10.68
C ARG A 333 -27.12 -19.45 -12.10
N LEU A 334 -26.05 -19.12 -12.82
CA LEU A 334 -25.82 -19.66 -14.15
C LEU A 334 -25.53 -21.18 -14.14
N ARG A 335 -24.88 -21.71 -13.10
CA ARG A 335 -24.69 -23.15 -12.93
C ARG A 335 -26.01 -23.87 -12.69
N GLU A 336 -26.92 -23.28 -11.91
CA GLU A 336 -28.27 -23.81 -11.70
C GLU A 336 -29.05 -23.90 -13.02
N ILE A 337 -29.05 -22.82 -13.81
CA ILE A 337 -29.79 -22.76 -15.08
C ILE A 337 -29.21 -23.76 -16.10
N THR A 338 -27.88 -23.84 -16.18
CA THR A 338 -27.21 -24.66 -17.21
C THR A 338 -27.02 -26.12 -16.81
N GLY A 339 -27.09 -26.43 -15.51
CA GLY A 339 -26.72 -27.73 -14.93
C GLY A 339 -25.21 -28.03 -15.03
N TYR A 340 -24.36 -27.05 -15.32
CA TYR A 340 -22.94 -27.27 -15.56
C TYR A 340 -22.14 -27.43 -14.25
N LYS A 341 -21.57 -28.63 -14.07
CA LYS A 341 -20.79 -29.01 -12.88
C LYS A 341 -19.27 -28.94 -13.05
N GLY A 342 -18.79 -28.45 -14.19
CA GLY A 342 -17.35 -28.38 -14.44
C GLY A 342 -16.66 -27.38 -13.53
N ASP A 343 -15.45 -27.71 -13.08
CA ASP A 343 -14.62 -26.80 -12.31
C ASP A 343 -14.26 -25.55 -13.12
N ASN A 344 -13.93 -24.45 -12.42
CA ASN A 344 -13.41 -23.26 -13.09
C ASN A 344 -12.06 -23.55 -13.75
N PRO A 345 -11.77 -22.97 -14.93
CA PRO A 345 -10.51 -23.19 -15.62
C PRO A 345 -9.34 -22.56 -14.85
N ALA A 346 -8.18 -23.22 -14.89
CA ALA A 346 -6.97 -22.65 -14.31
C ALA A 346 -6.44 -21.53 -15.21
N VAL A 347 -6.10 -20.39 -14.62
CA VAL A 347 -5.56 -19.22 -15.30
C VAL A 347 -4.21 -18.87 -14.70
N VAL A 348 -3.23 -18.63 -15.58
CA VAL A 348 -1.89 -18.20 -15.17
C VAL A 348 -1.86 -16.68 -15.04
N VAL A 349 -1.37 -16.21 -13.89
CA VAL A 349 -1.14 -14.79 -13.64
C VAL A 349 0.35 -14.56 -13.40
N TYR A 350 0.88 -13.52 -14.02
CA TYR A 350 2.29 -13.16 -13.91
C TYR A 350 2.46 -12.03 -12.89
N PRO A 351 3.49 -12.10 -12.01
CA PRO A 351 3.85 -11.01 -11.11
C PRO A 351 4.41 -9.78 -11.85
N CYS A 352 4.63 -8.64 -11.17
CA CYS A 352 5.22 -7.43 -11.80
C CYS A 352 6.53 -7.82 -12.49
N PRO A 353 6.68 -7.61 -13.81
CA PRO A 353 7.92 -7.96 -14.50
C PRO A 353 9.06 -7.07 -14.01
N ARG A 354 10.20 -7.68 -13.66
CA ARG A 354 11.39 -6.98 -13.15
C ARG A 354 12.63 -7.40 -13.94
N GLU A 355 13.35 -6.42 -14.49
CA GLU A 355 14.56 -6.65 -15.30
C GLU A 355 15.80 -5.93 -14.76
N GLY A 356 16.96 -6.58 -14.88
CA GLY A 356 18.27 -5.99 -14.55
C GLY A 356 18.32 -5.38 -13.14
N ILE A 357 18.57 -4.07 -13.07
CA ILE A 357 18.68 -3.29 -11.83
C ILE A 357 17.41 -3.38 -10.98
N GLN A 358 16.22 -3.49 -11.59
CA GLN A 358 14.97 -3.58 -10.85
C GLN A 358 14.88 -4.85 -10.00
N LYS A 359 15.58 -5.94 -10.38
CA LYS A 359 15.67 -7.14 -9.55
C LYS A 359 16.41 -6.86 -8.25
N TRP A 360 17.50 -6.08 -8.31
CA TRP A 360 18.25 -5.67 -7.12
C TRP A 360 17.42 -4.73 -6.24
N ILE A 361 16.71 -3.78 -6.83
CA ILE A 361 15.79 -2.89 -6.10
C ILE A 361 14.71 -3.71 -5.38
N SER A 362 14.07 -4.66 -6.07
CA SER A 362 13.06 -5.54 -5.45
C SER A 362 13.65 -6.46 -4.37
N THR A 363 14.91 -6.90 -4.53
CA THR A 363 15.61 -7.69 -3.49
C THR A 363 15.81 -6.85 -2.24
N TYR A 364 16.30 -5.62 -2.40
CA TYR A 364 16.49 -4.69 -1.31
C TYR A 364 15.16 -4.36 -0.62
N ALA A 365 14.12 -4.03 -1.38
CA ALA A 365 12.77 -3.80 -0.88
C ALA A 365 12.22 -5.01 -0.08
N GLY A 366 12.47 -6.23 -0.56
CA GLY A 366 12.09 -7.45 0.14
C GLY A 366 12.87 -7.71 1.43
N ILE A 367 14.13 -7.25 1.52
CA ILE A 367 14.94 -7.32 2.75
C ILE A 367 14.44 -6.29 3.77
N VAL A 368 14.28 -5.03 3.34
CA VAL A 368 13.83 -3.94 4.20
C VAL A 368 12.42 -4.20 4.71
N GLY A 369 11.47 -4.50 3.82
CA GLY A 369 10.07 -4.73 4.16
C GLY A 369 9.77 -6.07 4.82
N ASN A 370 10.75 -6.80 5.38
CA ASN A 370 10.53 -8.08 6.03
C ASN A 370 11.21 -8.16 7.41
N GLY A 371 10.97 -9.24 8.18
CA GLY A 371 11.52 -9.43 9.52
C GLY A 371 13.06 -9.41 9.57
N LEU A 372 13.76 -9.66 8.46
CA LEU A 372 15.21 -9.48 8.37
C LEU A 372 15.62 -8.01 8.49
N GLY A 373 14.91 -7.10 7.81
CA GLY A 373 15.13 -5.65 7.95
C GLY A 373 14.93 -5.20 9.39
N LEU A 374 13.85 -5.66 10.03
CA LEU A 374 13.58 -5.39 11.45
C LEU A 374 14.69 -5.91 12.36
N LEU A 375 15.23 -7.10 12.09
CA LEU A 375 16.34 -7.67 12.86
C LEU A 375 17.61 -6.83 12.71
N ILE A 376 17.99 -6.47 11.48
CA ILE A 376 19.16 -5.63 11.20
C ILE A 376 19.03 -4.29 11.94
N THR A 377 17.86 -3.68 11.84
CA THR A 377 17.51 -2.42 12.51
C THR A 377 17.66 -2.53 14.02
N THR A 378 17.12 -3.60 14.61
CA THR A 378 17.22 -3.85 16.05
C THR A 378 18.67 -3.99 16.49
N CYS A 379 19.51 -4.68 15.70
CA CYS A 379 20.94 -4.79 15.96
C CYS A 379 21.65 -3.43 15.87
N VAL A 380 21.32 -2.59 14.88
CA VAL A 380 21.91 -1.25 14.73
C VAL A 380 21.55 -0.36 15.92
N PHE A 381 20.27 -0.33 16.34
CA PHE A 381 19.85 0.44 17.51
C PHE A 381 20.44 -0.08 18.82
N ALA A 382 20.54 -1.41 19.00
CA ALA A 382 21.19 -1.99 20.16
C ALA A 382 22.68 -1.63 20.23
N ALA A 383 23.37 -1.67 19.09
CA ALA A 383 24.77 -1.24 19.00
C ALA A 383 24.93 0.25 19.28
N TRP A 384 24.03 1.09 18.73
CA TRP A 384 24.04 2.53 18.98
C TRP A 384 23.79 2.87 20.47
N LEU A 385 22.86 2.18 21.13
CA LEU A 385 22.66 2.35 22.57
C LEU A 385 23.88 1.88 23.38
N GLY A 386 24.46 0.73 23.01
CA GLY A 386 25.62 0.16 23.72
C GLY A 386 26.89 1.01 23.60
N VAL A 387 27.14 1.61 22.43
CA VAL A 387 28.31 2.49 22.22
C VAL A 387 28.08 3.90 22.75
N GLY A 388 26.82 4.31 22.98
CA GLY A 388 26.50 5.63 23.52
C GLY A 388 27.09 5.89 24.90
N ASP A 389 27.13 4.89 25.76
CA ASP A 389 27.77 4.97 27.07
C ASP A 389 29.29 5.26 26.95
N LEU A 390 29.96 4.54 26.04
CA LEU A 390 31.39 4.75 25.75
C LEU A 390 31.67 6.16 25.17
N MET A 391 30.73 6.70 24.41
CA MET A 391 30.83 8.03 23.80
C MET A 391 30.26 9.16 24.68
N SER A 392 29.93 8.85 25.95
CA SER A 392 29.37 9.80 26.93
C SER A 392 28.14 10.56 26.43
N TRP A 393 27.37 9.97 25.51
CA TRP A 393 26.16 10.56 24.95
C TRP A 393 26.35 12.00 24.40
N SER A 394 27.49 12.27 23.77
CA SER A 394 27.77 13.58 23.17
C SER A 394 26.78 13.95 22.06
N ASP A 395 26.61 15.25 21.77
CA ASP A 395 25.73 15.72 20.70
C ASP A 395 26.08 15.10 19.32
N ASN A 396 27.38 14.88 19.06
CA ASN A 396 27.86 14.19 17.85
C ASN A 396 27.42 12.71 17.80
N TRP A 397 27.27 12.06 18.95
CA TRP A 397 26.81 10.67 19.03
C TRP A 397 25.30 10.56 18.88
N TRP A 398 24.54 11.50 19.45
CA TRP A 398 23.11 11.58 19.19
C TRP A 398 22.85 11.80 17.69
N LEU A 399 23.51 12.79 17.10
CA LEU A 399 23.28 13.18 15.71
C LEU A 399 23.70 12.11 14.68
N ILE A 400 24.53 11.13 15.07
CA ILE A 400 24.95 10.04 14.17
C ILE A 400 23.80 9.12 13.80
N ILE A 401 22.83 8.91 14.71
CA ILE A 401 21.68 8.05 14.42
C ILE A 401 20.73 8.72 13.45
N GLY A 402 20.48 10.02 13.63
CA GLY A 402 19.74 10.84 12.68
C GLY A 402 20.41 10.86 11.31
N THR A 403 21.74 10.97 11.25
CA THR A 403 22.48 10.93 9.98
C THR A 403 22.38 9.57 9.29
N TYR A 404 22.54 8.47 10.02
CA TYR A 404 22.38 7.13 9.48
C TYR A 404 20.96 6.91 8.93
N THR A 405 19.95 7.20 9.75
CA THR A 405 18.54 7.01 9.37
C THR A 405 18.14 7.92 8.21
N GLY A 406 18.59 9.17 8.16
CA GLY A 406 18.33 10.06 7.01
C GLY A 406 19.01 9.60 5.72
N LEU A 407 20.24 9.07 5.77
CA LEU A 407 20.92 8.53 4.57
C LEU A 407 20.23 7.26 4.06
N VAL A 408 19.78 6.37 4.96
CA VAL A 408 19.07 5.15 4.58
C VAL A 408 17.65 5.49 4.11
N GLY A 409 16.92 6.33 4.84
CA GLY A 409 15.59 6.83 4.49
C GLY A 409 15.55 7.51 3.12
N PHE A 410 16.60 8.25 2.75
CA PHE A 410 16.74 8.78 1.40
C PHE A 410 16.77 7.69 0.32
N ILE A 411 17.54 6.62 0.53
CA ILE A 411 17.56 5.49 -0.41
C ILE A 411 16.20 4.80 -0.42
N ASP A 412 15.64 4.53 0.76
CA ASP A 412 14.36 3.86 0.94
C ASP A 412 13.22 4.62 0.26
N GLY A 413 13.19 5.95 0.35
CA GLY A 413 12.21 6.79 -0.32
C GLY A 413 12.23 6.62 -1.85
N PHE A 414 13.41 6.51 -2.48
CA PHE A 414 13.52 6.21 -3.91
C PHE A 414 13.12 4.77 -4.24
N VAL A 415 13.56 3.79 -3.44
CA VAL A 415 13.21 2.38 -3.62
C VAL A 415 11.70 2.18 -3.51
N LEU A 416 11.08 2.68 -2.44
CA LEU A 416 9.65 2.61 -2.17
C LEU A 416 8.85 3.17 -3.34
N ARG A 417 9.34 4.25 -3.94
CA ARG A 417 8.68 4.91 -5.05
C ARG A 417 8.78 4.16 -6.37
N GLU A 418 9.95 3.62 -6.71
CA GLU A 418 10.11 2.74 -7.88
C GLU A 418 9.23 1.50 -7.74
N VAL A 419 9.25 0.89 -6.55
CA VAL A 419 8.49 -0.33 -6.26
C VAL A 419 7.00 -0.07 -6.39
N TYR A 420 6.51 1.00 -5.75
CA TYR A 420 5.11 1.43 -5.84
C TYR A 420 4.69 1.68 -7.28
N PHE A 421 5.49 2.41 -8.06
CA PHE A 421 5.15 2.71 -9.46
C PHE A 421 5.07 1.46 -10.35
N CYS A 422 5.98 0.47 -10.21
CA CYS A 422 5.84 -0.80 -10.92
C CYS A 422 4.53 -1.49 -10.57
N ILE A 423 4.27 -1.61 -9.26
CA ILE A 423 3.10 -2.32 -8.73
C ILE A 423 1.83 -1.67 -9.26
N THR A 424 1.66 -0.36 -9.07
CA THR A 424 0.46 0.35 -9.52
C THR A 424 0.27 0.24 -11.03
N ASN A 425 1.32 0.43 -11.84
CA ASN A 425 1.20 0.28 -13.30
C ASN A 425 0.84 -1.15 -13.71
N HIS A 426 1.32 -2.15 -12.97
CA HIS A 426 0.98 -3.54 -13.24
C HIS A 426 -0.47 -3.85 -12.82
N GLU A 427 -0.90 -3.40 -11.64
CA GLU A 427 -2.28 -3.54 -11.18
C GLU A 427 -3.26 -2.84 -12.13
N GLU A 428 -2.92 -1.65 -12.65
CA GLU A 428 -3.74 -0.97 -13.64
C GLU A 428 -3.94 -1.80 -14.91
N LYS A 429 -2.87 -2.41 -15.44
CA LYS A 429 -2.97 -3.33 -16.59
C LYS A 429 -3.81 -4.56 -16.29
N MET A 430 -3.71 -5.09 -15.07
CA MET A 430 -4.55 -6.21 -14.63
C MET A 430 -6.03 -5.79 -14.58
N TYR A 431 -6.35 -4.62 -14.04
CA TYR A 431 -7.72 -4.11 -14.05
C TYR A 431 -8.25 -3.85 -15.47
N GLU A 432 -7.42 -3.37 -16.39
CA GLU A 432 -7.81 -3.24 -17.80
C GLU A 432 -8.22 -4.58 -18.42
N ILE A 433 -7.50 -5.67 -18.12
CA ILE A 433 -7.88 -7.01 -18.57
C ILE A 433 -9.22 -7.44 -17.97
N ILE A 434 -9.47 -7.19 -16.68
CA ILE A 434 -10.77 -7.50 -16.05
C ILE A 434 -11.90 -6.69 -16.68
N ILE A 435 -11.65 -5.41 -17.01
CA ILE A 435 -12.62 -4.56 -17.71
C ILE A 435 -12.95 -5.16 -19.07
N ASP A 436 -11.94 -5.53 -19.87
CA ASP A 436 -12.14 -6.10 -21.20
C ASP A 436 -12.88 -7.45 -21.13
N GLU A 437 -12.53 -8.31 -20.18
CA GLU A 437 -13.24 -9.57 -19.95
C GLU A 437 -14.68 -9.36 -19.49
N SER A 438 -14.94 -8.35 -18.65
CA SER A 438 -16.28 -7.99 -18.20
C SER A 438 -17.11 -7.35 -19.31
N GLN A 439 -16.48 -6.58 -20.19
CA GLN A 439 -17.13 -6.04 -21.39
C GLN A 439 -17.60 -7.17 -22.30
N ASN A 440 -16.75 -8.19 -22.53
CA ASN A 440 -17.13 -9.36 -23.30
C ASN A 440 -18.37 -10.09 -22.73
N LEU A 441 -18.53 -10.13 -21.40
CA LEU A 441 -19.72 -10.70 -20.76
C LEU A 441 -20.98 -9.85 -21.02
N MET A 442 -20.86 -8.53 -20.92
CA MET A 442 -21.94 -7.59 -21.24
C MET A 442 -22.36 -7.70 -22.70
N ASP A 443 -21.40 -7.77 -23.61
CA ASP A 443 -21.63 -7.92 -25.05
C ASP A 443 -22.31 -9.26 -25.38
N LEU A 444 -21.92 -10.34 -24.69
CA LEU A 444 -22.54 -11.66 -24.86
C LEU A 444 -24.02 -11.68 -24.41
N ALA A 445 -24.32 -10.94 -23.34
CA ALA A 445 -25.67 -10.70 -22.84
C ALA A 445 -26.46 -9.68 -23.68
N GLY A 446 -25.81 -8.91 -24.55
CA GLY A 446 -26.45 -7.95 -25.46
C GLY A 446 -26.70 -6.57 -24.86
N PHE A 447 -25.98 -6.19 -23.80
CA PHE A 447 -26.08 -4.85 -23.22
C PHE A 447 -25.25 -3.83 -24.01
N ASP A 448 -25.87 -2.68 -24.35
CA ASP A 448 -25.16 -1.50 -24.87
C ASP A 448 -24.60 -0.67 -23.71
N TYR A 449 -23.53 -1.16 -23.08
CA TYR A 449 -22.88 -0.51 -21.95
C TYR A 449 -21.36 -0.60 -22.05
N HIS A 450 -20.68 0.53 -22.21
CA HIS A 450 -19.22 0.59 -22.33
C HIS A 450 -18.54 0.89 -21.00
N ILE A 451 -18.05 -0.16 -20.32
CA ILE A 451 -17.44 -0.08 -18.99
C ILE A 451 -16.24 0.88 -18.99
N LYS A 452 -15.37 0.78 -20.01
CA LYS A 452 -14.13 1.56 -20.09
C LYS A 452 -14.38 3.06 -20.15
N GLU A 453 -15.44 3.49 -20.83
CA GLU A 453 -15.81 4.90 -20.91
C GLU A 453 -16.38 5.40 -19.58
N GLN A 454 -17.24 4.61 -18.96
CA GLN A 454 -17.86 4.92 -17.67
C GLN A 454 -16.86 4.89 -16.49
N ALA A 455 -15.75 4.15 -16.64
CA ALA A 455 -14.68 4.07 -15.66
C ALA A 455 -13.65 5.21 -15.78
N LYS A 456 -13.63 5.99 -16.89
CA LYS A 456 -12.70 7.12 -17.05
C LYS A 456 -12.98 8.19 -16.00
N VAL A 457 -11.94 8.62 -15.28
CA VAL A 457 -12.05 9.78 -14.39
C VAL A 457 -12.03 11.04 -15.26
N GLU A 458 -13.12 11.80 -15.26
CA GLU A 458 -13.18 13.08 -15.96
C GLU A 458 -12.54 14.17 -15.11
N TYR A 459 -11.62 14.91 -15.72
CA TYR A 459 -10.97 16.06 -15.10
C TYR A 459 -11.51 17.33 -15.72
N HIS A 460 -12.11 18.20 -14.91
CA HIS A 460 -12.60 19.49 -15.37
C HIS A 460 -11.60 20.59 -15.01
N GLY A 461 -11.23 21.40 -16.01
CA GLY A 461 -10.41 22.62 -15.85
C GLY A 461 -8.98 22.56 -16.42
N PHE A 462 -8.45 23.74 -16.74
CA PHE A 462 -7.07 23.90 -17.23
C PHE A 462 -6.03 23.61 -16.12
N PHE A 463 -6.26 24.14 -14.91
CA PHE A 463 -5.35 23.97 -13.77
C PHE A 463 -5.25 22.53 -13.29
N THR A 464 -6.34 21.76 -13.35
CA THR A 464 -6.33 20.32 -12.99
C THR A 464 -5.55 19.51 -14.02
N THR A 465 -5.65 19.85 -15.30
CA THR A 465 -4.87 19.21 -16.38
C THR A 465 -3.37 19.52 -16.28
N LEU A 466 -3.00 20.77 -15.99
CA LEU A 466 -1.60 21.15 -15.80
C LEU A 466 -1.02 20.50 -14.54
N SER A 467 -1.79 20.52 -13.45
CA SER A 467 -1.41 19.88 -12.18
C SER A 467 -1.17 18.38 -12.36
N LEU A 468 -2.05 17.72 -13.10
CA LEU A 468 -1.88 16.31 -13.49
C LEU A 468 -0.59 16.10 -14.26
N ARG A 469 -0.32 16.88 -15.32
CA ARG A 469 0.90 16.73 -16.12
C ARG A 469 2.17 16.90 -15.30
N ILE A 470 2.21 17.94 -14.46
CA ILE A 470 3.36 18.21 -13.58
C ILE A 470 3.52 17.06 -12.58
N SER A 471 2.43 16.63 -11.94
CA SER A 471 2.44 15.52 -10.99
C SER A 471 2.92 14.22 -11.62
N THR A 472 2.44 13.88 -12.82
CA THR A 472 2.85 12.67 -13.55
C THR A 472 4.32 12.75 -13.92
N PHE A 473 4.78 13.89 -14.44
CA PHE A 473 6.18 14.08 -14.80
C PHE A 473 7.12 13.94 -13.60
N ILE A 474 6.80 14.61 -12.48
CA ILE A 474 7.57 14.48 -11.24
C ILE A 474 7.55 13.03 -10.77
N ASN A 475 6.39 12.36 -10.88
CA ASN A 475 6.28 10.98 -10.49
C ASN A 475 7.16 10.04 -11.31
N ASP A 476 7.16 10.18 -12.63
CA ASP A 476 7.92 9.34 -13.55
C ASP A 476 9.44 9.51 -13.35
N ILE A 477 9.90 10.73 -13.05
CA ILE A 477 11.32 10.98 -12.74
C ILE A 477 11.71 10.30 -11.44
N CYS A 478 10.94 10.54 -10.37
CA CYS A 478 11.30 10.06 -9.04
C CYS A 478 11.12 8.54 -8.90
N SER A 479 10.25 7.91 -9.70
CA SER A 479 10.02 6.46 -9.69
C SER A 479 10.89 5.66 -10.68
N SER A 480 11.79 6.32 -11.41
CA SER A 480 12.66 5.64 -12.37
C SER A 480 13.69 4.73 -11.68
N LYS A 481 14.02 3.57 -12.25
CA LYS A 481 15.11 2.72 -11.74
C LYS A 481 16.46 3.46 -11.63
N TRP A 482 16.68 4.49 -12.45
CA TRP A 482 17.88 5.31 -12.41
C TRP A 482 17.89 6.32 -11.26
N SER A 483 16.72 6.71 -10.74
CA SER A 483 16.63 7.59 -9.58
C SER A 483 17.16 6.90 -8.32
N VAL A 484 16.91 5.59 -8.17
CA VAL A 484 17.48 4.76 -7.10
C VAL A 484 19.01 4.65 -7.22
N VAL A 485 19.54 4.47 -8.43
CA VAL A 485 21.01 4.43 -8.63
C VAL A 485 21.62 5.79 -8.29
N PHE A 486 20.97 6.86 -8.72
CA PHE A 486 21.39 8.22 -8.39
C PHE A 486 21.40 8.46 -6.87
N SER A 487 20.40 7.97 -6.13
CA SER A 487 20.35 8.16 -4.69
C SER A 487 21.52 7.49 -3.96
N VAL A 488 21.91 6.29 -4.38
CA VAL A 488 23.09 5.60 -3.85
C VAL A 488 24.38 6.40 -4.14
N ILE A 489 24.53 6.95 -5.34
CA ILE A 489 25.68 7.80 -5.70
C ILE A 489 25.74 9.04 -4.80
N VAL A 490 24.60 9.69 -4.58
CA VAL A 490 24.50 10.86 -3.69
C VAL A 490 24.89 10.49 -2.26
N VAL A 491 24.38 9.38 -1.70
CA VAL A 491 24.73 8.94 -0.35
C VAL A 491 26.23 8.65 -0.22
N VAL A 492 26.85 7.98 -1.19
CA VAL A 492 28.30 7.76 -1.20
C VAL A 492 29.07 9.08 -1.22
N GLY A 493 28.60 10.06 -2.02
CA GLY A 493 29.17 11.41 -2.04
C GLY A 493 29.04 12.13 -0.70
N LEU A 494 27.87 12.06 -0.05
CA LEU A 494 27.63 12.65 1.26
C LEU A 494 28.49 12.02 2.35
N ILE A 495 28.65 10.69 2.34
CA ILE A 495 29.55 9.97 3.26
C ILE A 495 31.01 10.41 3.05
N ALA A 496 31.45 10.56 1.80
CA ALA A 496 32.80 11.03 1.49
C ALA A 496 33.02 12.47 2.00
N CYS A 497 32.05 13.36 1.81
CA CYS A 497 32.08 14.73 2.33
C CYS A 497 32.09 14.76 3.86
N ALA A 498 31.23 13.99 4.52
CA ALA A 498 31.18 13.89 5.99
C ALA A 498 32.51 13.33 6.55
N SER A 499 33.09 12.35 5.87
CA SER A 499 34.40 11.78 6.22
C SER A 499 35.54 12.79 6.06
N ALA A 500 35.54 13.58 5.00
CA ALA A 500 36.51 14.67 4.80
C ALA A 500 36.37 15.76 5.89
N LEU A 501 35.15 16.00 6.37
CA LEU A 501 34.84 16.88 7.49
C LEU A 501 34.96 16.19 8.86
N LYS A 502 35.59 15.01 8.92
CA LYS A 502 35.86 14.22 10.13
C LYS A 502 34.63 13.97 11.00
N TRP A 503 33.46 13.79 10.39
CA TRP A 503 32.19 13.54 11.09
C TRP A 503 31.84 14.60 12.16
N SER A 504 32.31 15.84 11.93
CA SER A 504 31.87 17.01 12.72
C SER A 504 30.36 17.24 12.61
N VAL A 505 29.77 17.98 13.55
CA VAL A 505 28.35 18.39 13.53
C VAL A 505 27.94 18.91 12.15
N THR A 506 28.74 19.80 11.55
CA THR A 506 28.47 20.35 10.22
C THR A 506 28.54 19.29 9.12
N GLY A 507 29.50 18.36 9.19
CA GLY A 507 29.60 17.26 8.22
C GLY A 507 28.41 16.31 8.28
N GLN A 508 27.93 16.02 9.49
CA GLN A 508 26.75 15.19 9.71
C GLN A 508 25.45 15.90 9.27
N LEU A 509 25.28 17.19 9.59
CA LEU A 509 24.12 17.97 9.16
C LEU A 509 24.04 18.14 7.63
N ILE A 510 25.19 18.32 6.96
CA ILE A 510 25.24 18.35 5.49
C ILE A 510 24.81 17.00 4.89
N ALA A 511 25.13 15.89 5.54
CA ALA A 511 24.69 14.57 5.09
C ALA A 511 23.20 14.34 5.35
N ASN A 512 22.65 14.87 6.45
CA ASN A 512 21.29 14.57 6.91
C ASN A 512 20.22 15.55 6.39
N THR A 513 20.47 16.86 6.41
CA THR A 513 19.43 17.86 6.08
C THR A 513 18.93 17.75 4.63
N PRO A 514 19.80 17.63 3.61
CA PRO A 514 19.33 17.49 2.23
C PRO A 514 18.55 16.19 2.01
N THR A 515 18.95 15.10 2.67
CA THR A 515 18.28 13.80 2.54
C THR A 515 16.87 13.85 3.12
N MET A 516 16.71 14.41 4.33
CA MET A 516 15.40 14.57 4.96
C MET A 516 14.46 15.48 4.17
N ILE A 517 14.98 16.56 3.55
CA ILE A 517 14.16 17.44 2.70
C ILE A 517 13.61 16.67 1.49
N ILE A 518 14.44 15.86 0.83
CA ILE A 518 13.99 15.07 -0.32
C ILE A 518 13.01 13.97 0.10
N GLU A 519 13.24 13.36 1.26
CA GLU A 519 12.35 12.37 1.85
C GLU A 519 10.95 12.96 2.16
N GLY A 520 10.88 14.14 2.79
CA GLY A 520 9.60 14.82 3.07
C GLY A 520 8.84 15.16 1.79
N PHE A 521 9.57 15.66 0.78
CA PHE A 521 9.02 15.83 -0.56
C PHE A 521 8.48 14.53 -1.17
N PHE A 522 9.14 13.39 -0.96
CA PHE A 522 8.66 12.11 -1.44
C PHE A 522 7.42 11.62 -0.73
N LEU A 523 7.29 11.81 0.58
CA LEU A 523 6.06 11.49 1.30
C LEU A 523 4.87 12.29 0.74
N LEU A 524 5.03 13.58 0.48
CA LEU A 524 3.97 14.41 -0.12
C LEU A 524 3.52 13.88 -1.48
N ILE A 525 4.47 13.53 -2.35
CA ILE A 525 4.09 13.00 -3.67
C ILE A 525 3.57 11.58 -3.57
N LEU A 526 4.01 10.78 -2.61
CA LEU A 526 3.48 9.45 -2.37
C LEU A 526 2.01 9.52 -1.92
N ILE A 527 1.65 10.49 -1.05
CA ILE A 527 0.24 10.79 -0.71
C ILE A 527 -0.54 11.16 -1.96
N GLN A 528 0.01 12.06 -2.80
CA GLN A 528 -0.62 12.44 -4.05
C GLN A 528 -0.86 11.21 -4.93
N ALA A 529 0.19 10.48 -5.31
CA ALA A 529 0.12 9.30 -6.16
C ALA A 529 -0.90 8.26 -5.63
N ASN A 530 -0.93 8.05 -4.32
CA ASN A 530 -1.90 7.15 -3.69
C ASN A 530 -3.34 7.62 -3.85
N ASN A 531 -3.63 8.90 -3.62
CA ASN A 531 -4.96 9.45 -3.84
C ASN A 531 -5.43 9.28 -5.29
N TRP A 532 -4.52 9.47 -6.25
CA TRP A 532 -4.83 9.28 -7.67
C TRP A 532 -5.13 7.82 -8.01
N ALA A 533 -4.27 6.91 -7.57
CA ALA A 533 -4.46 5.47 -7.77
C ALA A 533 -5.78 4.99 -7.13
N ASP A 534 -6.07 5.41 -5.90
CA ASP A 534 -7.28 5.05 -5.17
C ASP A 534 -8.56 5.56 -5.84
N LEU A 535 -8.58 6.80 -6.33
CA LEU A 535 -9.73 7.35 -7.05
C LEU A 535 -10.03 6.55 -8.32
N LYS A 536 -9.00 6.25 -9.11
CA LYS A 536 -9.13 5.46 -10.35
C LYS A 536 -9.56 4.02 -10.06
N ARG A 537 -8.96 3.38 -9.07
CA ARG A 537 -9.30 2.01 -8.63
C ARG A 537 -10.73 1.93 -8.13
N ASN A 538 -11.15 2.84 -7.26
CA ASN A 538 -12.51 2.86 -6.71
C ASN A 538 -13.57 3.05 -7.79
N LYS A 539 -13.33 3.96 -8.75
CA LYS A 539 -14.25 4.15 -9.88
C LYS A 539 -14.34 2.90 -10.76
N THR A 540 -13.20 2.26 -11.01
CA THR A 540 -13.14 1.01 -11.79
C THR A 540 -13.91 -0.13 -11.12
N ILE A 541 -13.66 -0.37 -9.83
CA ILE A 541 -14.35 -1.41 -9.06
C ILE A 541 -15.85 -1.13 -9.00
N TYR A 542 -16.26 0.12 -8.82
CA TYR A 542 -17.68 0.50 -8.83
C TYR A 542 -18.36 0.12 -10.15
N GLN A 543 -17.77 0.44 -11.29
CA GLN A 543 -18.36 0.08 -12.60
C GLN A 543 -18.39 -1.44 -12.81
N LEU A 544 -17.34 -2.16 -12.40
CA LEU A 544 -17.31 -3.62 -12.46
C LEU A 544 -18.43 -4.24 -11.60
N ALA A 545 -18.60 -3.79 -10.36
CA ALA A 545 -19.67 -4.24 -9.47
C ALA A 545 -21.06 -3.95 -10.06
N LYS A 546 -21.26 -2.76 -10.61
CA LYS A 546 -22.49 -2.37 -11.28
C LYS A 546 -22.84 -3.30 -12.43
N THR A 547 -21.86 -3.63 -13.29
CA THR A 547 -22.07 -4.52 -14.44
C THR A 547 -22.41 -5.94 -14.02
N ARG A 548 -21.77 -6.47 -12.96
CA ARG A 548 -22.11 -7.80 -12.42
C ARG A 548 -23.51 -7.85 -11.84
N LYS A 549 -23.92 -6.80 -11.13
CA LYS A 549 -25.29 -6.68 -10.64
C LYS A 549 -26.30 -6.65 -11.80
N MET A 550 -26.04 -5.87 -12.84
CA MET A 550 -26.90 -5.82 -14.04
C MET A 550 -27.06 -7.19 -14.70
N LEU A 551 -25.95 -7.92 -14.87
CA LEU A 551 -25.97 -9.29 -15.41
C LEU A 551 -26.75 -10.25 -14.51
N PHE A 552 -26.59 -10.13 -13.18
CA PHE A 552 -27.32 -10.94 -12.21
C PHE A 552 -28.83 -10.68 -12.28
N GLU A 553 -29.25 -9.42 -12.26
CA GLU A 553 -30.66 -9.03 -12.37
C GLU A 553 -31.28 -9.49 -13.70
N TYR A 554 -30.51 -9.44 -14.79
CA TYR A 554 -30.94 -9.96 -16.08
C TYR A 554 -31.16 -11.47 -16.06
N ILE A 555 -30.24 -12.22 -15.47
CA ILE A 555 -30.35 -13.68 -15.37
C ILE A 555 -31.47 -14.10 -14.40
N GLU A 556 -31.76 -13.33 -13.36
CA GLU A 556 -32.91 -13.56 -12.48
C GLU A 556 -34.26 -13.41 -13.21
N THR A 557 -34.31 -12.65 -14.31
CA THR A 557 -35.53 -12.55 -15.13
C THR A 557 -35.73 -13.74 -16.08
N ILE A 558 -34.74 -14.63 -16.20
CA ILE A 558 -34.72 -15.84 -17.04
C ILE A 558 -35.00 -17.06 -16.16
#